data_AF-A0A516G8D0-F1
#
_entry.id   AF-A0A516G8D0-F1
#
_cell.length_a   1.000
_cell.length_b   1.000
_cell.length_c   1.000
_cell.angle_alpha   90.00
_cell.angle_beta   90.00
_cell.angle_gamma   90.00
#
_symmetry.space_group_name_H-M   'P 1'
#
loop_
_entity.id
_entity.type
_entity.pdbx_description
1 polymer ?
#
loop_
_entity_poly.entity_id
_entity_poly.type
_entity_poly.pdbx_seq_one_letter_code
_entity_poly.pdbx_strand_id
1 'polypeptide(L)'
;MRWRAVSAAELEARVTPPLRTVLDVARDLPLEEALPIADSARRAGAISPREMRGAIAGLPRTGRSRAETVLLNASAAPANAFESTLRAHCIEAVGPLMVPQVS
;
A
#
# COMPACT_ATOMS: atom_id res chain seq x y z
N MET A 1 0.80 9.67 -18.23
CA MET A 1 2.14 9.38 -17.67
C MET A 1 2.43 10.40 -16.57
N ARG A 2 2.79 9.99 -15.36
CA ARG A 2 3.15 10.87 -14.24
C ARG A 2 4.64 10.78 -13.96
N TRP A 3 5.31 11.93 -13.87
CA TRP A 3 6.73 12.00 -13.54
C TRP A 3 6.91 12.21 -12.04
N ARG A 4 7.96 11.61 -11.47
CA ARG A 4 8.36 11.79 -10.08
C ARG A 4 9.88 11.92 -10.01
N ALA A 5 10.35 12.71 -9.06
CA ALA A 5 11.75 12.74 -8.72
C ALA A 5 12.20 11.38 -8.18
N VAL A 6 13.39 10.98 -8.61
CA VAL A 6 14.12 9.79 -8.17
C VAL A 6 15.40 10.30 -7.51
N SER A 7 15.71 9.80 -6.32
CA SER A 7 16.94 10.12 -5.61
C SER A 7 18.15 9.45 -6.26
N ALA A 8 19.36 9.95 -6.00
CA ALA A 8 20.59 9.33 -6.50
C ALA A 8 20.73 7.86 -6.06
N ALA A 9 20.36 7.56 -4.81
CA ALA A 9 20.39 6.21 -4.27
C ALA A 9 19.41 5.26 -4.97
N GLU A 10 18.20 5.72 -5.27
CA GLU A 10 17.21 4.93 -6.04
C GLU A 10 17.68 4.68 -7.48
N LEU A 11 18.32 5.69 -8.09
CA LEU A 11 18.88 5.55 -9.43
C LEU A 11 20.03 4.54 -9.47
N GLU A 12 20.92 4.59 -8.48
CA GLU A 12 22.04 3.64 -8.33
C GLU A 12 21.53 2.22 -8.08
N ALA A 13 20.59 2.04 -7.16
CA ALA A 13 20.01 0.75 -6.83
C ALA A 13 19.06 0.21 -7.92
N ARG A 14 18.61 1.07 -8.85
CA ARG A 14 17.59 0.80 -9.88
C ARG A 14 16.25 0.30 -9.32
N VAL A 15 15.98 0.58 -8.05
CA VAL A 15 14.76 0.20 -7.34
C VAL A 15 14.34 1.31 -6.39
N THR A 16 13.05 1.37 -6.06
CA THR A 16 12.53 2.22 -5.00
C THR A 16 12.48 1.45 -3.68
N PRO A 17 12.74 2.10 -2.52
CA PRO A 17 12.55 1.49 -1.22
C PRO A 17 11.11 0.99 -1.03
N PRO A 18 10.85 -0.07 -0.25
CA PRO A 18 9.52 -0.66 -0.10
C PRO A 18 8.42 0.35 0.23
N LEU A 19 8.67 1.25 1.20
CA LEU A 19 7.71 2.30 1.56
C LEU A 19 7.42 3.24 0.39
N ARG A 20 8.46 3.61 -0.38
CA ARG A 20 8.28 4.46 -1.57
C ARG A 20 7.46 3.74 -2.64
N THR A 21 7.74 2.47 -2.92
CA THR A 21 6.96 1.65 -3.85
C THR A 21 5.50 1.64 -3.46
N VAL A 22 5.19 1.34 -2.19
CA VAL A 22 3.81 1.30 -1.68
C VAL A 22 3.12 2.67 -1.85
N LEU A 23 3.79 3.77 -1.52
CA LEU A 23 3.23 5.11 -1.69
C LEU A 23 2.99 5.50 -3.16
N ASP A 24 3.82 5.02 -4.08
CA ASP A 24 3.63 5.29 -5.51
C ASP A 24 2.45 4.48 -6.07
N VAL A 25 2.38 3.17 -5.79
CA VAL A 25 1.25 2.34 -6.25
C VAL A 25 -0.06 2.78 -5.59
N ALA A 26 -0.07 3.12 -4.30
CA ALA A 26 -1.28 3.51 -3.59
C ALA A 26 -1.90 4.82 -4.10
N ARG A 27 -1.09 5.67 -4.76
CA ARG A 27 -1.58 6.92 -5.38
C ARG A 27 -2.08 6.74 -6.80
N ASP A 28 -1.60 5.73 -7.51
CA ASP A 28 -1.80 5.58 -8.95
C ASP A 28 -2.72 4.41 -9.31
N LEU A 29 -2.74 3.35 -8.50
CA LEU A 29 -3.49 2.12 -8.78
C LEU A 29 -4.79 2.05 -7.96
N PRO A 30 -5.82 1.35 -8.47
CA PRO A 30 -7.03 1.01 -7.71
C PRO A 30 -6.75 0.23 -6.42
N LEU A 31 -7.71 0.17 -5.50
CA LEU A 31 -7.48 -0.43 -4.17
C LEU A 31 -7.15 -1.93 -4.29
N GLU A 32 -7.83 -2.62 -5.20
CA GLU A 32 -7.70 -4.04 -5.50
C GLU A 32 -6.31 -4.44 -6.05
N GLU A 33 -5.60 -3.48 -6.64
CA GLU A 33 -4.23 -3.64 -7.11
C GLU A 33 -3.19 -3.16 -6.08
N ALA A 34 -3.48 -2.05 -5.38
CA ALA A 34 -2.54 -1.44 -4.45
C ALA A 34 -2.48 -2.15 -3.09
N LEU A 35 -3.60 -2.62 -2.57
CA LEU A 35 -3.67 -3.25 -1.24
C LEU A 35 -2.85 -4.56 -1.17
N PRO A 36 -2.90 -5.49 -2.15
CA PRO A 36 -2.05 -6.68 -2.14
C PRO A 36 -0.54 -6.38 -2.07
N ILE A 37 -0.09 -5.30 -2.70
CA ILE A 37 1.31 -4.88 -2.67
C ILE A 37 1.69 -4.37 -1.27
N ALA A 38 0.83 -3.54 -0.67
CA ALA A 38 1.02 -3.05 0.69
C ALA A 38 0.99 -4.19 1.74
N ASP A 39 0.05 -5.13 1.59
CA ASP A 39 -0.08 -6.30 2.47
C ASP A 39 1.13 -7.23 2.33
N SER A 40 1.64 -7.42 1.11
CA SER A 40 2.87 -8.16 0.87
C SER A 40 4.09 -7.53 1.56
N ALA A 41 4.25 -6.21 1.44
CA ALA A 41 5.33 -5.49 2.11
C ALA A 41 5.22 -5.56 3.65
N ARG A 42 3.99 -5.54 4.19
CA ARG A 42 3.70 -5.73 5.62
C ARG A 42 4.04 -7.15 6.08
N ARG A 43 3.61 -8.17 5.34
CA ARG A 43 3.85 -9.59 5.64
C ARG A 43 5.32 -9.97 5.56
N ALA A 44 6.06 -9.40 4.62
CA ALA A 44 7.50 -9.57 4.49
C ALA A 44 8.32 -8.81 5.56
N GLY A 45 7.67 -8.01 6.41
CA GLY A 45 8.35 -7.17 7.41
C GLY A 45 9.13 -5.98 6.83
N ALA A 46 8.94 -5.68 5.53
CA ALA A 46 9.65 -4.61 4.84
C ALA A 46 9.15 -3.21 5.23
N ILE A 47 7.95 -3.12 5.80
CA ILE A 47 7.34 -1.86 6.28
C ILE A 47 6.58 -2.13 7.59
N SER A 48 6.84 -1.32 8.61
CA SER A 48 6.11 -1.36 9.88
C SER A 48 4.79 -0.55 9.83
N PRO A 49 3.82 -0.84 10.71
CA PRO A 49 2.61 -0.01 10.83
C PRO A 49 2.93 1.44 11.20
N ARG A 50 4.03 1.65 11.95
CA ARG A 50 4.47 2.98 12.37
C ARG A 50 4.95 3.80 11.18
N GLU A 51 5.74 3.21 10.28
CA GLU A 51 6.20 3.88 9.06
C GLU A 51 5.02 4.26 8.15
N MET A 52 4.04 3.36 7.97
CA MET A 52 2.84 3.67 7.19
C MET A 52 2.04 4.84 7.78
N ARG A 53 1.80 4.84 9.10
CA ARG A 53 1.10 5.94 9.77
C ARG A 53 1.87 7.26 9.67
N GLY A 54 3.19 7.21 9.85
CA GLY A 54 4.05 8.39 9.71
C GLY A 54 4.02 8.98 8.29
N ALA A 55 3.91 8.14 7.26
CA ALA A 55 3.88 8.58 5.87
C ALA A 55 2.59 9.35 5.49
N ILE A 56 1.47 9.12 6.18
CA ILE A 56 0.17 9.76 5.88
C ILE A 56 0.26 11.29 5.96
N ALA A 57 0.96 11.83 6.96
CA ALA A 57 1.10 13.27 7.14
C ALA A 57 1.78 13.93 5.93
N GLY A 58 2.77 13.26 5.33
CA GLY A 58 3.55 13.73 4.20
C GLY A 58 2.93 13.48 2.81
N LEU A 59 1.71 12.92 2.73
CA LEU A 59 1.10 12.60 1.45
C LEU A 59 0.80 13.87 0.62
N PRO A 60 1.21 13.91 -0.66
CA PRO A 60 0.82 14.99 -1.57
C PRO A 60 -0.69 15.04 -1.75
N ARG A 61 -1.24 16.22 -2.06
CA ARG A 61 -2.70 16.41 -2.28
C ARG A 61 -3.27 15.43 -3.32
N THR A 62 -2.56 15.25 -4.43
CA THR A 62 -3.01 14.37 -5.52
C THR A 62 -2.84 12.91 -5.16
N GLY A 63 -3.94 12.15 -5.20
CA GLY A 63 -3.96 10.72 -4.83
C GLY A 63 -3.92 10.47 -3.32
N ARG A 64 -4.05 11.53 -2.49
CA ARG A 64 -4.00 11.44 -1.03
C ARG A 64 -5.01 10.45 -0.47
N SER A 65 -6.29 10.60 -0.82
CA SER A 65 -7.36 9.75 -0.29
C SER A 65 -7.13 8.28 -0.61
N ARG A 66 -6.76 7.95 -1.85
CA ARG A 66 -6.42 6.57 -2.27
C ARG A 66 -5.27 6.00 -1.46
N ALA A 67 -4.20 6.79 -1.30
CA ALA A 67 -3.04 6.38 -0.53
C ALA A 67 -3.36 6.19 0.95
N GLU A 68 -4.15 7.10 1.55
CA GLU A 68 -4.62 6.97 2.93
C GLU A 68 -5.46 5.70 3.10
N THR A 69 -6.40 5.41 2.18
CA THR A 69 -7.20 4.18 2.22
C THR A 69 -6.31 2.93 2.21
N VAL A 70 -5.32 2.85 1.32
CA VAL A 70 -4.39 1.70 1.28
C VAL A 70 -3.59 1.59 2.57
N LEU A 71 -2.95 2.68 3.02
CA LEU A 71 -2.08 2.66 4.21
C LEU A 71 -2.84 2.32 5.50
N LEU A 72 -4.09 2.78 5.63
CA LEU A 72 -4.94 2.50 6.79
C LEU A 72 -5.47 1.06 6.78
N ASN A 73 -5.66 0.46 5.60
CA ASN A 73 -6.14 -0.91 5.48
C ASN A 73 -5.02 -1.94 5.37
N ALA A 74 -3.76 -1.54 5.17
CA ALA A 74 -2.67 -2.49 4.98
C ALA A 74 -2.43 -3.40 6.20
N SER A 75 -2.33 -4.70 5.97
CA SER A 75 -2.24 -5.75 6.98
C SER A 75 -1.22 -6.82 6.60
N ALA A 76 -0.57 -7.41 7.60
CA ALA A 76 0.30 -8.57 7.39
C ALA A 76 -0.48 -9.91 7.39
N ALA A 77 -1.79 -9.87 7.69
CA ALA A 77 -2.61 -11.05 7.94
C ALA A 77 -2.97 -11.89 6.70
N PRO A 78 -3.30 -11.31 5.52
CA PRO A 78 -3.63 -12.12 4.35
C PRO A 78 -2.46 -13.02 3.95
N ALA A 79 -2.73 -14.31 3.70
CA ALA A 79 -1.68 -15.26 3.36
C ALA A 79 -1.11 -15.02 1.95
N ASN A 80 -1.91 -14.41 1.06
CA ASN A 80 -1.57 -14.25 -0.35
C ASN A 80 -2.29 -13.04 -0.98
N ALA A 81 -1.98 -12.78 -2.26
CA ALA A 81 -2.55 -11.67 -3.00
C ALA A 81 -4.06 -11.83 -3.26
N PHE A 82 -4.57 -13.06 -3.46
CA PHE A 82 -6.00 -13.28 -3.72
C PHE A 82 -6.88 -12.84 -2.54
N GLU A 83 -6.47 -13.20 -1.31
CA GLU A 83 -7.15 -12.74 -0.10
C GLU A 83 -7.10 -11.22 0.06
N SER A 84 -5.98 -10.60 -0.29
CA SER A 84 -5.80 -9.15 -0.22
C SER A 84 -6.68 -8.43 -1.25
N THR A 85 -6.78 -8.96 -2.48
CA THR A 85 -7.63 -8.43 -3.54
C THR A 85 -9.11 -8.60 -3.21
N LEU A 86 -9.53 -9.78 -2.72
CA LEU A 86 -10.90 -9.99 -2.25
C LEU A 86 -11.25 -8.99 -1.14
N ARG A 87 -10.31 -8.77 -0.22
CA ARG A 87 -10.47 -7.80 0.86
C ARG A 87 -10.63 -6.37 0.36
N ALA A 88 -9.87 -5.95 -0.64
CA ALA A 88 -10.04 -4.64 -1.26
C ALA A 88 -11.47 -4.46 -1.81
N HIS A 89 -11.99 -5.43 -2.56
CA HIS A 89 -13.36 -5.36 -3.06
C HIS A 89 -14.40 -5.34 -1.94
N CYS A 90 -14.20 -6.10 -0.86
CA CYS A 90 -15.06 -6.00 0.32
C CYS A 90 -15.02 -4.61 0.96
N ILE A 91 -13.84 -4.01 1.10
CA ILE A 91 -13.70 -2.65 1.66
C ILE A 91 -14.46 -1.63 0.81
N GLU A 92 -14.38 -1.74 -0.51
CA GLU A 92 -15.10 -0.84 -1.43
C GLU A 92 -16.61 -1.06 -1.40
N ALA A 93 -17.07 -2.31 -1.29
CA ALA A 93 -18.48 -2.65 -1.30
C ALA A 93 -19.20 -2.36 0.02
N VAL A 94 -18.56 -2.65 1.16
CA VAL A 94 -19.21 -2.64 2.50
C VAL A 94 -18.42 -1.92 3.60
N GLY A 95 -17.25 -1.37 3.30
CA GLY A 95 -16.37 -0.72 4.29
C GLY A 95 -15.41 -1.68 5.02
N PRO A 96 -14.57 -1.16 5.94
CA PRO A 96 -13.35 -1.84 6.41
C PRO A 96 -13.54 -3.00 7.42
N LEU A 97 -14.77 -3.47 7.65
CA LEU A 97 -15.07 -4.45 8.70
C LEU A 97 -14.68 -5.90 8.35
N MET A 98 -14.08 -6.15 7.18
CA MET A 98 -13.69 -7.49 6.74
C MET A 98 -12.28 -7.88 7.25
N VAL A 99 -12.23 -8.99 8.01
CA VAL A 99 -11.00 -9.64 8.50
C VAL A 99 -10.72 -10.94 7.73
N PRO A 100 -9.46 -11.21 7.30
CA PRO A 100 -9.08 -12.46 6.63
C PRO A 100 -9.45 -13.70 7.44
N GLN A 101 -9.91 -14.76 6.77
CA GLN A 101 -10.54 -15.93 7.39
C GLN A 101 -9.63 -17.15 7.54
N VAL A 102 -8.37 -17.09 7.08
CA VAL A 102 -7.40 -18.17 7.21
C VAL A 102 -6.05 -17.62 7.68
N SER A 103 -5.47 -18.31 8.66
CA SER A 103 -4.21 -17.98 9.35
C SER A 103 -3.19 -19.08 9.14
#